data_AF-A0A8T6RFT8-F1
#
_entry.id   AF-A0A8T6RFT8-F1
#
_cell.length_a   1.000
_cell.length_b   1.000
_cell.length_c   1.000
_cell.angle_alpha   90.00
_cell.angle_beta   90.00
_cell.angle_gamma   90.00
#
_symmetry.space_group_name_H-M   'P 1'
#
loop_
_entity.id
_entity.type
_entity.pdbx_description
1 polymer ?
#
loop_
_entity_poly.entity_id
_entity_poly.type
_entity_poly.pdbx_seq_one_letter_code
_entity_poly.pdbx_strand_id
1 'polypeptide(L)'
;MFDIVKSIKNEINQLTSARAYLAIIDATSEIRYMDRDLEEFKEFFINFNSTSFGILEVGDHSIPIGGQNIVFLKLSEKFILILYTKKGKIGELIPFKNKLDKFIEPINNEIGDIDLSQIRRDLIPIGESETEIEKKVLGIYPIIKQDLIEKEKFPINEARILRFCNGENSIEDIMVKSEKTRLFVNNVIKKYQKKGFLKVIRKI
;
A
#
# COMPACT_ATOMS: atom_id res chain seq x y z
N MET A 1 -20.38 -8.01 14.69
CA MET A 1 -19.31 -7.05 14.32
C MET A 1 -19.39 -5.71 15.08
N PHE A 2 -20.56 -5.07 15.15
CA PHE A 2 -20.72 -3.72 15.73
C PHE A 2 -20.22 -3.58 17.17
N ASP A 3 -20.55 -4.52 18.06
CA ASP A 3 -20.16 -4.46 19.48
C ASP A 3 -18.65 -4.62 19.69
N ILE A 4 -18.01 -5.44 18.87
CA ILE A 4 -16.55 -5.61 18.85
C ILE A 4 -15.89 -4.28 18.50
N VAL A 5 -16.34 -3.64 17.41
CA VAL A 5 -15.81 -2.35 16.97
C VAL A 5 -16.03 -1.26 18.03
N LYS A 6 -17.21 -1.23 18.65
CA LYS A 6 -17.51 -0.30 19.74
C LYS A 6 -16.53 -0.48 20.90
N SER A 7 -16.21 -1.72 21.26
CA SER A 7 -15.26 -2.05 22.32
C SER A 7 -13.83 -1.64 21.97
N ILE A 8 -13.38 -1.92 20.75
CA ILE A 8 -12.07 -1.49 20.24
C ILE A 8 -11.93 0.04 20.30
N LYS A 9 -12.93 0.76 19.79
CA LYS A 9 -12.93 2.23 19.80
C LYS A 9 -12.89 2.79 21.20
N ASN A 10 -13.63 2.21 22.14
CA ASN A 10 -13.59 2.66 23.54
C ASN A 10 -12.19 2.54 24.13
N GLU A 11 -11.48 1.44 23.87
CA GLU A 11 -10.12 1.26 24.37
C GLU A 11 -9.11 2.21 23.74
N ILE A 12 -9.18 2.40 22.42
CA ILE A 12 -8.27 3.31 21.73
C ILE A 12 -8.57 4.76 22.14
N ASN A 13 -9.84 5.16 22.22
CA ASN A 13 -10.21 6.53 22.60
C ASN A 13 -9.87 6.86 24.06
N GLN A 14 -9.75 5.86 24.96
CA GLN A 14 -9.27 6.09 26.34
C GLN A 14 -7.78 6.45 26.39
N LEU A 15 -7.02 6.11 25.35
CA LEU A 15 -5.57 6.20 25.32
C LEU A 15 -5.05 7.21 24.28
N THR A 16 -5.94 7.70 23.41
CA THR A 16 -5.64 8.69 22.39
C THR A 16 -6.35 9.99 22.72
N SER A 17 -5.71 11.11 22.37
CA SER A 17 -6.31 12.44 22.54
C SER A 17 -7.29 12.80 21.43
N ALA A 18 -7.32 12.01 20.36
CA ALA A 18 -8.13 12.22 19.17
C ALA A 18 -9.06 11.03 18.96
N ARG A 19 -10.28 11.30 18.49
CA ARG A 19 -11.23 10.25 18.12
C ARG A 19 -10.62 9.32 17.07
N ALA A 20 -10.58 8.04 17.39
CA ALA A 20 -10.19 6.97 16.48
C ALA A 20 -11.38 6.53 15.61
N TYR A 21 -11.06 6.28 14.35
CA TYR A 21 -11.90 5.69 13.33
C TYR A 21 -11.29 4.37 12.90
N LEU A 22 -12.13 3.44 12.48
CA LEU A 22 -11.75 2.05 12.26
C LEU A 22 -12.39 1.48 10.99
N ALA A 23 -11.62 0.67 10.28
CA ALA A 23 -12.13 -0.25 9.27
C ALA A 23 -11.57 -1.66 9.49
N ILE A 24 -12.32 -2.67 9.07
CA ILE A 24 -11.91 -4.08 9.07
C ILE A 24 -12.13 -4.58 7.64
N ILE A 25 -11.06 -5.08 7.04
CA ILE A 25 -11.07 -5.64 5.69
C ILE A 25 -10.54 -7.04 5.80
N ASP A 26 -11.26 -7.99 5.24
CA ASP A 26 -10.82 -9.37 5.27
C ASP A 26 -9.76 -9.69 4.21
N ALA A 27 -9.24 -10.91 4.25
CA ALA A 27 -8.22 -11.38 3.33
C ALA A 27 -8.66 -11.32 1.85
N THR A 28 -9.97 -11.42 1.57
CA THR A 28 -10.54 -11.30 0.21
C THR A 28 -10.77 -9.86 -0.25
N SER A 29 -10.34 -8.88 0.54
CA SER A 29 -10.57 -7.45 0.28
C SER A 29 -12.02 -7.01 0.41
N GLU A 30 -12.86 -7.80 1.08
CA GLU A 30 -14.22 -7.41 1.45
C GLU A 30 -14.17 -6.53 2.71
N ILE A 31 -14.84 -5.38 2.66
CA ILE A 31 -14.94 -4.48 3.81
C ILE A 31 -16.02 -5.01 4.75
N ARG A 32 -15.59 -5.58 5.88
CA ARG A 32 -16.48 -6.12 6.92
C ARG A 32 -17.03 -5.02 7.82
N TYR A 33 -16.28 -3.94 8.00
CA TYR A 33 -16.72 -2.74 8.72
C TYR A 33 -15.91 -1.53 8.25
N MET A 34 -16.54 -0.34 8.19
CA MET A 34 -15.83 0.91 7.96
C MET A 34 -16.58 2.08 8.57
N ASP A 35 -15.86 2.95 9.27
CA ASP A 35 -16.40 4.25 9.67
C ASP A 35 -16.62 5.18 8.49
N ARG A 36 -17.65 6.02 8.57
CA ARG A 36 -17.96 7.01 7.53
C ARG A 36 -16.80 7.96 7.22
N ASP A 37 -16.03 8.34 8.24
CA ASP A 37 -14.84 9.21 8.08
C ASP A 37 -13.68 8.55 7.32
N LEU A 38 -13.79 7.26 7.00
CA LEU A 38 -12.82 6.51 6.21
C LEU A 38 -13.27 6.24 4.76
N GLU A 39 -14.49 6.63 4.39
CA GLU A 39 -15.06 6.33 3.07
C GLU A 39 -14.21 6.91 1.92
N GLU A 40 -13.56 8.06 2.15
CA GLU A 40 -12.67 8.68 1.15
C GLU A 40 -11.44 7.82 0.81
N PHE A 41 -11.07 6.88 1.67
CA PHE A 41 -9.93 5.97 1.48
C PHE A 41 -10.33 4.56 1.02
N LYS A 42 -11.62 4.31 0.82
CA LYS A 42 -12.16 2.98 0.53
C LYS A 42 -11.43 2.25 -0.60
N GLU A 43 -11.30 2.91 -1.75
CA GLU A 43 -10.63 2.34 -2.93
C GLU A 43 -9.17 2.04 -2.64
N PHE A 44 -8.51 2.93 -1.89
CA PHE A 44 -7.12 2.73 -1.48
C PHE A 44 -7.00 1.50 -0.58
N PHE A 45 -7.93 1.28 0.35
CA PHE A 45 -7.88 0.15 1.26
C PHE A 45 -8.05 -1.18 0.55
N ILE A 46 -9.01 -1.27 -0.36
CA ILE A 46 -9.26 -2.46 -1.18
C ILE A 46 -8.01 -2.79 -2.00
N ASN A 47 -7.43 -1.78 -2.67
CA ASN A 47 -6.23 -1.95 -3.48
C ASN A 47 -4.99 -2.32 -2.65
N PHE A 48 -4.83 -1.73 -1.46
CA PHE A 48 -3.74 -2.09 -0.56
C PHE A 48 -3.88 -3.54 -0.11
N ASN A 49 -5.08 -3.95 0.29
CA ASN A 49 -5.32 -5.30 0.78
C ASN A 49 -5.08 -6.34 -0.34
N SER A 50 -5.60 -6.12 -1.54
CA SER A 50 -5.41 -7.05 -2.66
C SER A 50 -3.95 -7.21 -3.10
N THR A 51 -3.10 -6.21 -2.86
CA THR A 51 -1.69 -6.23 -3.30
C THR A 51 -0.69 -6.56 -2.20
N SER A 52 -1.02 -6.25 -0.94
CA SER A 52 -0.07 -6.27 0.17
C SER A 52 -0.46 -7.23 1.29
N PHE A 53 -1.71 -7.75 1.32
CA PHE A 53 -2.21 -8.54 2.44
C PHE A 53 -1.34 -9.75 2.77
N GLY A 54 -0.95 -10.55 1.77
CA GLY A 54 -0.11 -11.72 2.03
C GLY A 54 1.40 -11.47 1.95
N ILE A 55 1.83 -10.23 1.72
CA ILE A 55 3.22 -9.81 1.93
C ILE A 55 3.46 -9.51 3.41
N LEU A 56 2.46 -8.92 4.09
CA LEU A 56 2.53 -8.66 5.52
C LEU A 56 2.43 -9.98 6.30
N GLU A 57 3.29 -10.16 7.29
CA GLU A 57 3.14 -11.26 8.25
C GLU A 57 2.08 -10.92 9.30
N VAL A 58 1.53 -11.94 9.95
CA VAL A 58 0.65 -11.71 11.10
C VAL A 58 1.45 -11.03 12.19
N GLY A 59 0.95 -9.87 12.62
CA GLY A 59 1.61 -8.99 13.54
C GLY A 59 2.28 -7.79 12.87
N ASP A 60 2.45 -7.79 11.55
CA ASP A 60 3.01 -6.63 10.88
C ASP A 60 2.04 -5.46 10.83
N HIS A 61 2.62 -4.29 10.53
CA HIS A 61 1.87 -3.07 10.30
C HIS A 61 2.43 -2.30 9.12
N SER A 62 1.59 -1.43 8.55
CA SER A 62 1.97 -0.51 7.48
C SER A 62 1.37 0.87 7.72
N ILE A 63 2.09 1.92 7.30
CA ILE A 63 1.63 3.31 7.28
C ILE A 63 1.65 3.77 5.82
N PRO A 64 0.68 3.37 5.00
CA PRO A 64 0.84 3.48 3.56
C PRO A 64 0.51 4.87 3.01
N ILE A 65 -0.15 5.73 3.79
CA ILE A 65 -0.49 7.11 3.40
C ILE A 65 0.37 8.10 4.19
N GLY A 66 1.36 8.69 3.51
CA GLY A 66 2.23 9.70 4.10
C GLY A 66 1.46 10.94 4.56
N GLY A 67 1.82 11.48 5.72
CA GLY A 67 1.18 12.69 6.28
C GLY A 67 -0.14 12.45 6.99
N GLN A 68 -0.67 11.22 6.98
CA GLN A 68 -1.89 10.86 7.69
C GLN A 68 -1.59 9.89 8.83
N ASN A 69 -2.30 10.04 9.94
CA ASN A 69 -2.22 9.09 11.05
C ASN A 69 -3.15 7.91 10.80
N ILE A 70 -2.81 7.12 9.78
CA ILE A 70 -3.50 5.88 9.42
C ILE A 70 -2.54 4.71 9.48
N VAL A 71 -2.95 3.64 10.15
CA VAL A 71 -2.14 2.42 10.27
C VAL A 71 -2.98 1.21 9.90
N PHE A 72 -2.36 0.30 9.17
CA PHE A 72 -2.89 -0.99 8.79
C PHE A 72 -2.21 -2.02 9.67
N LEU A 73 -2.99 -2.80 10.41
CA LEU A 73 -2.51 -3.81 11.34
C LEU A 73 -2.99 -5.17 10.85
N LYS A 74 -2.08 -6.04 10.40
CA LYS A 74 -2.44 -7.43 10.08
C LYS A 74 -2.44 -8.23 11.36
N LEU A 75 -3.61 -8.37 11.97
CA LEU A 75 -3.74 -9.03 13.28
C LEU A 75 -4.04 -10.53 13.15
N SER A 76 -4.49 -10.99 11.98
CA SER A 76 -4.68 -12.42 11.71
C SER A 76 -4.49 -12.73 10.22
N GLU A 77 -4.50 -14.01 9.88
CA GLU A 77 -4.52 -14.48 8.47
C GLU A 77 -5.84 -14.16 7.76
N LYS A 78 -6.88 -13.73 8.49
CA LYS A 78 -8.22 -13.49 7.94
C LYS A 78 -8.51 -12.01 7.70
N PHE A 79 -7.81 -11.07 8.33
CA PHE A 79 -8.13 -9.64 8.19
C PHE A 79 -6.99 -8.67 8.50
N ILE A 80 -7.14 -7.46 7.96
CA ILE A 80 -6.42 -6.26 8.37
C ILE A 80 -7.39 -5.34 9.10
N LEU A 81 -6.93 -4.83 10.24
CA LEU A 81 -7.61 -3.77 10.99
C LEU A 81 -6.93 -2.45 10.69
N ILE A 82 -7.70 -1.47 10.25
CA ILE A 82 -7.22 -0.13 9.90
C ILE A 82 -7.66 0.83 10.99
N LEU A 83 -6.71 1.56 11.56
CA LEU A 83 -6.97 2.64 12.52
C LEU A 83 -6.60 3.98 11.92
N TYR A 84 -7.41 4.99 12.20
CA TYR A 84 -7.19 6.35 11.74
C TYR A 84 -7.56 7.36 12.82
N THR A 85 -6.77 8.43 12.94
CA THR A 85 -7.19 9.64 13.66
C THR A 85 -6.92 10.86 12.80
N LYS A 86 -7.83 11.85 12.86
CA LYS A 86 -7.67 13.13 12.14
C LYS A 86 -6.52 13.99 12.67
N LYS A 87 -6.12 13.76 13.91
CA LYS A 87 -5.06 14.47 14.64
C LYS A 87 -4.19 13.45 15.36
N GLY A 88 -2.94 13.79 15.63
CA GLY A 88 -1.99 12.90 16.29
C GLY A 88 -0.68 12.80 15.52
N LYS A 89 0.30 12.12 16.11
CA LYS A 89 1.59 11.87 15.45
C LYS A 89 1.48 10.63 14.58
N ILE A 90 2.10 10.65 13.40
CA ILE A 90 2.20 9.46 12.56
C ILE A 90 2.85 8.33 13.36
N GLY A 91 2.21 7.16 13.38
CA GLY A 91 2.68 5.98 14.12
C GLY A 91 2.21 5.92 15.58
N GLU A 92 1.52 6.94 16.09
CA GLU A 92 0.88 6.94 17.43
C GLU A 92 -0.04 5.74 17.64
N LEU A 93 -0.61 5.20 16.55
CA LEU A 93 -1.58 4.11 16.60
C LEU A 93 -0.95 2.71 16.64
N ILE A 94 0.34 2.58 16.31
CA ILE A 94 1.03 1.27 16.26
C ILE A 94 1.04 0.56 17.62
N PRO A 95 1.35 1.22 18.76
CA PRO A 95 1.40 0.55 20.06
C PRO A 95 0.07 -0.10 20.49
N PHE A 96 -1.07 0.31 19.90
CA PHE A 96 -2.37 -0.31 20.21
C PHE A 96 -2.48 -1.75 19.73
N LYS A 97 -1.66 -2.18 18.77
CA LYS A 97 -1.63 -3.54 18.24
C LYS A 97 -1.72 -4.60 19.36
N ASN A 98 -0.85 -4.52 20.38
CA ASN A 98 -0.80 -5.48 21.47
C ASN A 98 -2.05 -5.49 22.38
N LYS A 99 -2.81 -4.40 22.40
CA LYS A 99 -4.09 -4.33 23.14
C LYS A 99 -5.24 -4.95 22.36
N LEU A 100 -5.06 -5.14 21.05
CA LEU A 100 -6.10 -5.65 20.15
C LEU A 100 -6.13 -7.17 20.07
N ASP A 101 -5.14 -7.88 20.64
CA ASP A 101 -5.03 -9.34 20.55
C ASP A 101 -6.30 -10.07 21.01
N LYS A 102 -6.95 -9.58 22.07
CA LYS A 102 -8.20 -10.14 22.59
C LYS A 102 -9.41 -10.01 21.65
N PHE A 103 -9.33 -9.15 20.64
CA PHE A 103 -10.38 -8.98 19.64
C PHE A 103 -10.15 -9.83 18.39
N ILE A 104 -8.98 -10.48 18.25
CA ILE A 104 -8.66 -11.30 17.07
C ILE A 104 -9.68 -12.43 16.89
N GLU A 105 -9.88 -13.25 17.93
CA GLU A 105 -10.81 -14.38 17.86
C GLU A 105 -12.27 -13.94 17.62
N PRO A 106 -12.83 -12.95 18.35
CA PRO A 106 -14.15 -12.41 18.02
C PRO A 106 -14.30 -11.93 16.57
N ILE A 107 -13.29 -11.24 16.02
CA ILE A 107 -13.34 -10.78 14.62
C ILE A 107 -13.25 -11.96 13.65
N ASN A 108 -12.35 -12.92 13.88
CA ASN A 108 -12.21 -14.12 13.06
C ASN A 108 -13.52 -14.91 13.00
N ASN A 109 -14.25 -15.01 14.12
CA ASN A 109 -15.54 -15.69 14.19
C ASN A 109 -16.63 -14.97 13.40
N GLU A 110 -16.66 -13.64 13.45
CA GLU A 110 -17.61 -12.83 12.69
C GLU A 110 -17.34 -12.85 11.18
N ILE A 111 -16.08 -12.97 10.80
CA ILE A 111 -15.67 -13.13 9.40
C ILE A 111 -16.02 -14.53 8.90
N GLY A 112 -15.93 -15.54 9.76
CA GLY A 112 -16.19 -16.93 9.40
C GLY A 112 -15.05 -17.53 8.58
N ASP A 113 -15.37 -18.55 7.79
CA ASP A 113 -14.41 -19.26 6.95
C ASP A 113 -14.24 -18.56 5.60
N ILE A 114 -12.98 -18.29 5.25
CA ILE A 114 -12.58 -17.70 3.98
C ILE A 114 -11.63 -18.67 3.29
N ASP A 115 -11.80 -18.87 1.98
CA ASP A 115 -10.85 -19.62 1.17
C ASP A 115 -9.55 -18.82 0.95
N LEU A 116 -8.58 -19.03 1.83
CA LEU A 116 -7.25 -18.41 1.74
C LEU A 116 -6.38 -18.99 0.62
N SER A 117 -6.80 -20.10 -0.03
CA SER A 117 -5.99 -20.79 -1.02
C SER A 117 -5.84 -20.02 -2.33
N GLN A 118 -6.74 -19.07 -2.61
CA GLN A 118 -6.68 -18.20 -3.78
C GLN A 118 -5.74 -17.01 -3.56
N ILE A 119 -5.74 -16.45 -2.35
CA ILE A 119 -4.94 -15.27 -1.98
C ILE A 119 -3.44 -15.58 -2.01
N ARG A 120 -3.05 -16.81 -1.65
CA ARG A 120 -1.65 -17.26 -1.70
C ARG A 120 -1.13 -17.52 -3.13
N ARG A 121 -2.00 -17.73 -4.13
CA ARG A 121 -1.58 -17.98 -5.51
C ARG A 121 -1.17 -16.71 -6.25
N ASP A 122 -1.75 -15.57 -5.88
CA ASP A 122 -1.41 -14.27 -6.45
C ASP A 122 -0.11 -13.67 -5.88
N LEU A 123 0.52 -14.38 -4.93
CA LEU A 123 1.73 -13.99 -4.20
C LEU A 123 2.95 -14.85 -4.55
N ILE A 124 2.99 -15.45 -5.75
CA ILE A 124 4.28 -15.88 -6.29
C ILE A 124 5.18 -14.63 -6.31
N PRO A 125 6.29 -14.60 -5.55
CA PRO A 125 7.34 -13.63 -5.83
C PRO A 125 7.70 -13.87 -7.29
N ILE A 126 7.70 -12.85 -8.14
CA ILE A 126 8.26 -12.98 -9.49
C ILE A 126 9.69 -13.49 -9.30
N GLY A 127 9.85 -14.78 -9.53
CA GLY A 127 10.86 -15.65 -8.92
C GLY A 127 10.58 -17.03 -9.48
N GLU A 128 10.94 -17.17 -10.76
CA GLU A 128 11.10 -18.42 -11.50
C GLU A 128 9.90 -19.39 -11.44
N SER A 129 8.95 -19.23 -12.37
CA SER A 129 8.32 -20.41 -12.96
C SER A 129 8.07 -20.22 -14.46
N GLU A 130 8.73 -21.07 -15.22
CA GLU A 130 8.48 -21.30 -16.64
C GLU A 130 7.05 -21.78 -16.82
N THR A 131 6.20 -20.99 -17.44
CA THR A 131 5.23 -21.50 -18.41
C THR A 131 4.77 -20.38 -19.34
N GLU A 132 5.14 -20.54 -20.60
CA GLU A 132 4.73 -19.72 -21.74
C GLU A 132 3.20 -19.56 -21.79
N ILE A 133 2.72 -18.35 -21.54
CA ILE A 133 1.68 -17.75 -22.38
C ILE A 133 2.12 -16.30 -22.61
N GLU A 134 2.80 -16.05 -23.72
CA GLU A 134 3.20 -14.72 -24.21
C GLU A 134 1.96 -13.83 -24.42
N LYS A 135 1.46 -13.21 -23.36
CA LYS A 135 0.90 -11.87 -23.48
C LYS A 135 2.11 -10.94 -23.47
N LYS A 136 2.51 -10.47 -24.65
CA LYS A 136 3.46 -9.36 -24.83
C LYS A 136 2.98 -8.17 -24.01
N VAL A 137 3.43 -8.04 -22.77
CA VAL A 137 3.13 -6.91 -21.90
C VAL A 137 3.94 -5.75 -22.44
N LEU A 138 3.24 -4.76 -23.00
CA LEU A 138 3.86 -3.52 -23.47
C LEU A 138 4.59 -2.84 -22.31
N GLY A 139 5.92 -2.96 -22.28
CA GLY A 139 6.77 -2.30 -21.30
C GLY A 139 6.75 -0.78 -21.49
N ILE A 140 6.78 -0.05 -20.37
CA ILE A 140 6.78 1.41 -20.36
C ILE A 140 8.20 1.91 -20.09
N TYR A 141 8.77 2.64 -21.05
CA TYR A 141 10.17 3.08 -21.05
C TYR A 141 10.24 4.61 -21.02
N PRO A 142 10.52 5.23 -19.86
CA PRO A 142 10.67 6.67 -19.75
C PRO A 142 12.02 7.15 -20.33
N ILE A 143 12.00 8.25 -21.06
CA ILE A 143 13.15 8.93 -21.67
C ILE A 143 13.15 10.39 -21.25
N ILE A 144 14.24 10.82 -20.63
CA ILE A 144 14.51 12.24 -20.40
C ILE A 144 15.02 12.85 -21.70
N LYS A 145 14.47 14.01 -22.05
CA LYS A 145 15.01 14.82 -23.15
C LYS A 145 16.36 15.40 -22.68
N GLN A 146 17.44 14.97 -23.33
CA GLN A 146 18.84 15.14 -22.87
C GLN A 146 19.26 16.60 -22.65
N ASP A 147 18.56 17.58 -23.24
CA ASP A 147 19.00 18.98 -23.26
C ASP A 147 18.91 19.72 -21.91
N LEU A 148 18.45 19.09 -20.83
CA LEU A 148 18.08 19.77 -19.57
C LEU A 148 18.70 19.17 -18.29
N ILE A 149 19.41 18.04 -18.36
CA ILE A 149 19.97 17.38 -17.16
C ILE A 149 21.17 18.15 -16.59
N GLU A 150 21.97 18.81 -17.44
CA GLU A 150 23.21 19.45 -17.00
C GLU A 150 23.01 20.79 -16.26
N LYS A 151 21.81 21.38 -16.35
CA LYS A 151 21.52 22.72 -15.78
C LYS A 151 20.57 22.70 -14.58
N GLU A 152 19.79 21.65 -14.40
CA GLU A 152 18.78 21.55 -13.34
C GLU A 152 19.28 20.73 -12.14
N LYS A 153 19.18 21.30 -10.94
CA LYS A 153 19.47 20.58 -9.69
C LYS A 153 18.23 19.82 -9.24
N PHE A 154 18.21 18.51 -9.47
CA PHE A 154 17.14 17.64 -9.00
C PHE A 154 17.33 17.25 -7.53
N PRO A 155 16.24 17.09 -6.76
CA PRO A 155 16.31 16.48 -5.43
C PRO A 155 16.93 15.08 -5.54
N ILE A 156 17.84 14.74 -4.62
CA ILE A 156 18.63 13.49 -4.70
C ILE A 156 17.78 12.22 -4.85
N ASN A 157 16.62 12.19 -4.19
CA ASN A 157 15.67 11.07 -4.23
C ASN A 157 14.99 10.92 -5.59
N GLU A 158 14.82 12.00 -6.34
CA GLU A 158 14.23 12.00 -7.69
C GLU A 158 15.33 11.80 -8.74
N ALA A 159 16.53 12.37 -8.50
CA ALA A 159 17.69 12.23 -9.38
C ALA A 159 18.08 10.76 -9.63
N ARG A 160 17.98 9.90 -8.60
CA ARG A 160 18.25 8.46 -8.73
C ARG A 160 17.31 7.78 -9.71
N ILE A 161 16.02 8.16 -9.73
CA ILE A 161 15.02 7.64 -10.69
C ILE A 161 15.29 8.20 -12.08
N LEU A 162 15.49 9.50 -12.17
CA LEU A 162 15.71 10.21 -13.43
C LEU A 162 16.96 9.69 -14.16
N ARG A 163 18.03 9.33 -13.44
CA ARG A 163 19.24 8.72 -14.03
C ARG A 163 18.95 7.46 -14.85
N PHE A 164 17.91 6.71 -14.50
CA PHE A 164 17.53 5.48 -15.20
C PHE A 164 16.45 5.70 -16.29
N CYS A 165 15.90 6.90 -16.42
CA CYS A 165 14.93 7.25 -17.46
C CYS A 165 15.62 7.56 -18.80
N ASN A 166 16.29 6.55 -19.38
CA ASN A 166 17.07 6.65 -20.62
C ASN A 166 16.40 5.98 -21.84
N GLY A 167 15.22 5.36 -21.65
CA GLY A 167 14.51 4.62 -22.70
C GLY A 167 14.91 3.17 -22.90
N GLU A 168 15.89 2.71 -22.13
CA GLU A 168 16.33 1.32 -22.09
C GLU A 168 15.75 0.60 -20.87
N ASN A 169 15.58 1.31 -19.76
CA ASN A 169 14.99 0.74 -18.54
C ASN A 169 13.46 0.91 -18.56
N SER A 170 12.74 -0.18 -18.28
CA SER A 170 11.31 -0.14 -17.99
C SER A 170 11.04 0.49 -16.62
N ILE A 171 9.77 0.80 -16.32
CA ILE A 171 9.39 1.26 -14.97
C ILE A 171 9.78 0.23 -13.91
N GLU A 172 9.59 -1.05 -14.22
CA GLU A 172 9.96 -2.18 -13.39
C GLU A 172 11.46 -2.21 -13.11
N ASP A 173 12.30 -2.04 -14.15
CA ASP A 173 13.76 -1.96 -13.99
C ASP A 173 14.18 -0.78 -13.12
N ILE A 174 13.51 0.37 -13.30
CA ILE A 174 13.79 1.59 -12.55
C ILE A 174 13.43 1.38 -11.07
N MET A 175 12.34 0.69 -10.76
CA MET A 175 11.97 0.37 -9.37
C MET A 175 13.07 -0.45 -8.69
N VAL A 176 13.54 -1.51 -9.36
CA VAL A 176 14.60 -2.37 -8.85
C VAL A 176 15.90 -1.58 -8.65
N LYS A 177 16.36 -0.84 -9.68
CA LYS A 177 17.63 -0.10 -9.64
C LYS A 177 17.63 1.11 -8.69
N SER A 178 16.47 1.71 -8.44
CA SER A 178 16.35 2.87 -7.56
C SER A 178 15.95 2.52 -6.12
N GLU A 179 15.60 1.26 -5.85
CA GLU A 179 15.04 0.79 -4.57
C GLU A 179 13.81 1.62 -4.15
N LYS A 180 12.96 1.98 -5.12
CA LYS A 180 11.74 2.79 -4.89
C LYS A 180 10.49 2.05 -5.32
N THR A 181 9.39 2.36 -4.63
CA THR A 181 8.08 1.78 -4.92
C THR A 181 7.54 2.26 -6.27
N ARG A 182 6.69 1.43 -6.89
CA ARG A 182 6.02 1.74 -8.17
C ARG A 182 5.29 3.07 -8.14
N LEU A 183 4.59 3.35 -7.03
CA LEU A 183 3.85 4.60 -6.84
C LEU A 183 4.79 5.81 -6.88
N PHE A 184 5.92 5.74 -6.17
CA PHE A 184 6.89 6.82 -6.12
C PHE A 184 7.54 7.05 -7.49
N VAL A 185 7.99 5.98 -8.16
CA VAL A 185 8.54 6.05 -9.53
C VAL A 185 7.53 6.66 -10.50
N ASN A 186 6.28 6.22 -10.48
CA ASN A 186 5.21 6.77 -11.32
C ASN A 186 4.93 8.24 -11.04
N ASN A 187 4.96 8.67 -9.77
CA ASN A 187 4.74 10.06 -9.39
C ASN A 187 5.86 10.96 -9.93
N VAL A 188 7.12 10.51 -9.83
CA VAL A 188 8.28 11.22 -10.39
C VAL A 188 8.16 11.30 -11.92
N ILE A 189 7.89 10.18 -12.60
CA ILE A 189 7.71 10.16 -14.06
C ILE A 189 6.60 11.11 -14.50
N LYS A 190 5.41 11.06 -13.87
CA LYS A 190 4.29 11.96 -14.17
C LYS A 190 4.64 13.43 -13.91
N LYS A 191 5.34 13.73 -12.81
CA LYS A 191 5.77 15.09 -12.46
C LYS A 191 6.66 15.68 -13.55
N TYR A 192 7.66 14.93 -14.01
CA TYR A 192 8.60 15.41 -15.02
C TYR A 192 8.05 15.32 -16.46
N GLN A 193 7.08 14.45 -16.71
CA GLN A 193 6.32 14.43 -17.95
C GLN A 193 5.43 15.68 -18.09
N LYS A 194 4.71 16.09 -17.03
CA LYS A 194 3.91 17.32 -17.03
C LYS A 194 4.74 18.57 -17.28
N LYS A 195 5.99 18.58 -16.79
CA LYS A 195 6.96 19.65 -17.00
C LYS A 195 7.65 19.59 -18.37
N GLY A 196 7.35 18.59 -19.20
CA GLY A 196 7.89 18.45 -20.56
C GLY A 196 9.30 17.85 -20.64
N PHE A 197 9.92 17.51 -19.50
CA PHE A 197 11.28 16.97 -19.41
C PHE A 197 11.37 15.50 -19.80
N LEU A 198 10.27 14.75 -19.65
CA LEU A 198 10.25 13.30 -19.82
C LEU A 198 9.18 12.89 -20.84
N LYS A 199 9.54 11.99 -21.76
CA LYS A 199 8.62 11.31 -22.68
C LYS A 199 8.58 9.84 -22.33
N VAL A 200 7.42 9.22 -22.47
CA VAL A 200 7.24 7.79 -22.22
C VAL A 200 7.05 7.06 -23.55
N ILE A 201 7.82 6.00 -23.77
CA ILE A 201 7.71 5.11 -24.94
C ILE A 201 7.14 3.78 -24.49
N ARG A 202 6.29 3.17 -25.32
CA ARG A 202 5.81 1.80 -25.13
C ARG A 202 6.59 0.89 -26.08
N LYS A 203 7.25 -0.13 -25.55
CA LYS A 203 7.94 -1.15 -26.35
C LYS A 203 7.32 -2.51 -26.06
N ILE A 204 7.35 -3.37 -27.06
CA ILE A 204 6.99 -4.79 -26.97
C ILE A 204 8.23 -5.55 -26.54
#